data_AF-A0A522VC79-F1
#
_entry.id   AF-A0A522VC79-F1
#
_cell.length_a   1.000
_cell.length_b   1.000
_cell.length_c   1.000
_cell.angle_alpha   90.00
_cell.angle_beta   90.00
_cell.angle_gamma   90.00
#
_symmetry.space_group_name_H-M   'P 1'
#
loop_
_entity.id
_entity.type
_entity.pdbx_description
1 polymer ?
#
loop_
_entity_poly.entity_id
_entity_poly.type
_entity_poly.pdbx_seq_one_letter_code
_entity_poly.pdbx_strand_id
1 'polypeptide(L)'
;MTAITFDTHKFIQTLQEAGFDAKQAEGVSRAFKEASGEAELATRQDLRELELRLEAKISDIKFDLVKWIAGMLLAQAGLVAALVKLL
;
A
#
# COMPACT_ATOMS: atom_id res chain seq x y z
N MET A 1 -9.87 1.76 11.32
CA MET A 1 -10.69 2.39 10.26
C MET A 1 -10.93 3.84 10.63
N THR A 2 -10.25 4.80 10.01
CA THR A 2 -10.64 6.21 10.15
C THR A 2 -11.91 6.37 9.31
N ALA A 3 -13.07 6.31 9.94
CA ALA A 3 -14.34 6.47 9.24
C ALA A 3 -14.34 7.85 8.59
N ILE A 4 -14.46 7.91 7.26
CA ILE A 4 -14.78 9.16 6.58
C ILE A 4 -16.17 9.55 7.08
N THR A 5 -16.26 10.58 7.92
CA THR A 5 -17.54 11.03 8.47
C THR A 5 -18.33 11.67 7.33
N PHE A 6 -19.29 10.93 6.78
CA PHE A 6 -20.21 11.47 5.80
C PHE A 6 -21.31 12.27 6.51
N ASP A 7 -21.23 13.60 6.40
CA ASP A 7 -22.26 14.51 6.91
C ASP A 7 -23.44 14.57 5.94
N THR A 8 -24.41 13.70 6.17
CA THR A 8 -25.66 13.63 5.38
C THR A 8 -26.37 14.97 5.30
N HIS A 9 -26.38 15.76 6.39
CA HIS A 9 -27.11 17.02 6.43
C HIS A 9 -26.45 18.07 5.54
N LYS A 10 -25.13 18.27 5.70
CA LYS A 10 -24.38 19.20 4.86
C LYS A 10 -24.44 18.81 3.38
N PHE A 11 -24.42 17.51 3.08
CA PHE A 11 -24.53 17.01 1.71
C PHE A 11 -25.89 17.34 1.08
N ILE A 12 -26.99 17.06 1.79
CA ILE A 12 -28.35 17.41 1.33
C ILE A 12 -28.50 18.93 1.16
N GLN A 13 -28.02 19.72 2.12
CA GLN A 13 -28.08 21.19 2.04
C GLN A 13 -27.34 21.71 0.80
N THR A 14 -26.16 21.18 0.52
CA THR A 14 -25.37 21.57 -0.67
C THR A 14 -26.13 21.28 -1.97
N LEU A 15 -26.83 20.14 -2.05
CA LEU A 15 -27.65 19.80 -3.22
C LEU A 15 -28.87 20.73 -3.35
N GLN A 16 -29.51 21.07 -2.23
CA GLN A 16 -30.63 22.01 -2.24
C GLN A 16 -30.20 23.42 -2.67
N GLU A 17 -29.05 23.89 -2.20
CA GLU A 17 -28.44 25.16 -2.65
C GLU A 17 -28.11 25.14 -4.15
N ALA A 18 -27.82 23.97 -4.71
CA ALA A 18 -27.63 23.74 -6.14
C ALA A 18 -28.95 23.59 -6.94
N GLY A 19 -30.10 23.72 -6.29
CA GLY A 19 -31.43 23.71 -6.93
C GLY A 19 -32.13 22.34 -6.95
N PHE A 20 -31.61 21.34 -6.23
CA PHE A 20 -32.31 20.06 -6.07
C PHE A 20 -33.46 20.23 -5.08
N ASP A 21 -34.60 19.60 -5.36
CA ASP A 21 -35.66 19.51 -4.36
C ASP A 21 -35.23 18.58 -3.20
N ALA A 22 -35.95 18.65 -2.07
CA ALA A 22 -35.61 17.88 -0.87
C ALA A 22 -35.58 16.36 -1.13
N LYS A 23 -36.48 15.84 -1.97
CA LYS A 23 -36.61 14.42 -2.26
C LYS A 23 -35.47 13.94 -3.16
N GLN A 24 -35.08 14.76 -4.13
CA GLN A 24 -33.93 14.52 -5.00
C GLN A 24 -32.64 14.56 -4.18
N ALA A 25 -32.43 15.58 -3.35
CA ALA A 25 -31.24 15.72 -2.52
C ALA A 25 -31.08 14.53 -1.56
N GLU A 26 -32.17 14.10 -0.91
CA GLU A 26 -32.17 12.92 -0.05
C GLU A 26 -31.87 11.63 -0.83
N GLY A 27 -32.47 11.47 -2.02
CA GLY A 27 -32.24 10.33 -2.89
C GLY A 27 -30.78 10.19 -3.33
N VAL A 28 -30.17 11.30 -3.77
CA VAL A 28 -28.75 11.34 -4.18
C VAL A 28 -27.84 11.08 -2.98
N SER A 29 -28.14 11.69 -1.82
CA SER A 29 -27.36 11.44 -0.60
C SER A 29 -27.37 9.98 -0.18
N ARG A 30 -28.52 9.30 -0.32
CA ARG A 30 -28.66 7.88 0.01
C ARG A 30 -27.88 7.01 -0.95
N ALA A 31 -28.07 7.21 -2.26
CA ALA A 31 -27.35 6.47 -3.30
C ALA A 31 -25.83 6.63 -3.18
N PHE A 32 -25.35 7.85 -2.88
CA PHE A 32 -23.94 8.12 -2.68
C PHE A 32 -23.38 7.41 -1.44
N LYS A 33 -24.12 7.42 -0.33
CA LYS A 33 -23.71 6.74 0.91
C LYS A 33 -23.65 5.22 0.73
N GLU A 34 -24.60 4.65 0.00
CA GLU A 34 -24.65 3.22 -0.33
C GLU A 34 -23.47 2.83 -1.23
N ALA A 35 -23.27 3.55 -2.35
CA ALA A 35 -22.14 3.30 -3.26
C ALA A 35 -20.77 3.51 -2.60
N SER A 36 -20.66 4.49 -1.70
CA SER A 36 -19.41 4.75 -0.94
C SER A 36 -19.17 3.73 0.16
N GLY A 37 -20.23 3.14 0.73
CA GLY A 37 -20.15 2.08 1.73
C GLY A 37 -19.79 0.72 1.13
N GLU A 38 -20.18 0.49 -0.12
CA GLU A 38 -19.79 -0.69 -0.91
C GLU A 38 -18.37 -0.59 -1.49
N ALA A 39 -17.81 0.61 -1.58
CA ALA A 39 -16.43 0.79 -2.01
C ALA A 39 -15.46 0.25 -0.93
N GLU A 40 -14.93 -0.95 -1.16
CA GLU A 40 -13.88 -1.55 -0.34
C GLU A 40 -12.55 -0.82 -0.59
N LEU A 41 -12.41 0.36 0.02
CA LEU A 41 -11.21 1.18 -0.11
C LEU A 41 -10.13 0.70 0.87
N ALA A 42 -8.92 0.47 0.35
CA ALA A 42 -7.76 0.19 1.19
C ALA A 42 -7.57 1.30 2.24
N THR A 43 -7.53 0.92 3.50
CA THR A 43 -7.36 1.86 4.60
C THR A 43 -5.90 2.31 4.71
N ARG A 44 -5.66 3.41 5.43
CA ARG A 44 -4.29 3.84 5.78
C ARG A 44 -3.51 2.75 6.51
N GLN A 45 -4.20 1.91 7.28
CA GLN A 45 -3.59 0.79 7.99
C GLN A 45 -3.12 -0.29 7.01
N ASP A 46 -3.96 -0.63 6.02
CA ASP A 46 -3.63 -1.63 4.99
C ASP A 46 -2.42 -1.17 4.16
N LEU A 47 -2.37 0.12 3.82
CA LEU A 47 -1.22 0.70 3.13
C LEU A 47 0.05 0.65 3.96
N ARG A 48 -0.04 0.99 5.26
CA ARG A 48 1.12 0.93 6.18
C ARG A 48 1.60 -0.50 6.39
N GLU A 49 0.69 -1.45 6.49
CA GLU A 49 1.03 -2.87 6.59
C GLU A 49 1.72 -3.35 5.31
N LEU A 50 1.22 -2.94 4.14
CA LEU A 50 1.84 -3.25 2.86
C LEU A 50 3.26 -2.65 2.77
N GLU A 51 3.44 -1.39 3.15
CA GLU A 51 4.74 -0.71 3.22
C GLU A 51 5.74 -1.49 4.09
N LEU A 52 5.36 -1.84 5.33
CA LEU A 52 6.20 -2.61 6.24
C LEU A 52 6.56 -3.99 5.68
N ARG A 53 5.60 -4.68 5.04
CA ARG A 53 5.85 -5.97 4.38
C ARG A 53 6.82 -5.83 3.21
N LEU A 54 6.74 -4.75 2.42
CA LEU A 54 7.68 -4.49 1.34
C LEU A 54 9.08 -4.17 1.87
N GLU A 55 9.20 -3.33 2.89
CA GLU A 55 10.49 -3.01 3.52
C GLU A 55 11.19 -4.25 4.05
N ALA A 56 10.45 -5.13 4.74
CA ALA A 56 10.96 -6.40 5.22
C ALA A 56 11.49 -7.29 4.08
N LYS A 57 10.68 -7.48 3.02
CA LYS A 57 11.10 -8.27 1.85
C LYS A 57 12.34 -7.71 1.16
N ILE A 58 12.42 -6.38 1.03
CA ILE A 58 13.59 -5.72 0.45
C ILE A 58 14.83 -5.95 1.32
N SER A 59 14.69 -5.88 2.64
CA SER A 59 15.77 -6.16 3.58
C SER A 59 16.26 -7.61 3.46
N ASP A 60 15.34 -8.57 3.40
CA ASP A 60 15.67 -10.00 3.25
C ASP A 60 16.43 -10.25 1.94
N ILE A 61 15.93 -9.71 0.82
CA ILE A 61 16.60 -9.83 -0.49
C ILE A 61 18.00 -9.22 -0.45
N LYS A 62 18.17 -8.05 0.19
CA LYS A 62 19.49 -7.43 0.34
C LYS A 62 20.44 -8.31 1.14
N PHE A 63 19.97 -8.90 2.23
CA PHE A 63 20.78 -9.79 3.06
C PHE A 63 21.22 -11.05 2.29
N ASP A 64 20.28 -11.70 1.60
CA ASP A 64 20.56 -12.86 0.77
C ASP A 64 21.56 -12.54 -0.33
N LEU A 65 21.41 -11.39 -1.00
CA LEU A 65 22.34 -10.95 -2.04
C LEU A 65 23.76 -10.75 -1.47
N VAL A 66 23.89 -10.07 -0.32
CA VAL A 66 25.18 -9.87 0.34
C VAL A 66 25.82 -11.21 0.71
N LYS A 67 25.05 -12.15 1.25
CA LYS A 67 25.51 -13.49 1.60
C LYS A 67 26.05 -14.25 0.39
N TRP A 68 25.32 -14.23 -0.73
CA TRP A 68 25.76 -14.90 -1.96
C TRP A 68 26.97 -14.24 -2.59
N ILE A 69 27.04 -12.91 -2.62
CA ILE A 69 28.23 -12.18 -3.10
C ILE A 69 29.45 -12.52 -2.26
N ALA A 70 29.32 -12.48 -0.93
CA ALA A 70 30.42 -12.84 -0.03
C ALA A 70 30.89 -14.29 -0.24
N GLY A 71 29.94 -15.23 -0.38
CA GLY A 71 30.25 -16.63 -0.68
C GLY A 71 30.99 -16.82 -2.02
N MET A 72 30.53 -16.14 -3.08
CA MET A 72 31.17 -16.18 -4.39
C MET A 72 32.57 -15.56 -4.36
N LEU A 73 32.77 -14.44 -3.66
CA LEU A 73 34.09 -13.80 -3.51
C LEU A 73 35.08 -14.71 -2.78
N LEU A 74 34.65 -15.37 -1.70
CA LEU A 74 35.48 -16.34 -0.99
C LEU A 74 35.83 -17.54 -1.86
N ALA A 75 34.87 -18.07 -2.63
CA ALA A 75 35.11 -19.15 -3.57
C ALA A 75 36.12 -18.75 -4.65
N GLN A 76 35.97 -17.56 -5.25
CA GLN A 76 36.90 -17.02 -6.23
C GLN A 76 38.31 -16.83 -5.65
N ALA A 77 38.42 -16.25 -4.44
CA ALA A 77 39.70 -16.07 -3.77
C ALA A 77 40.40 -17.42 -3.51
N GLY A 78 39.65 -18.45 -3.08
CA GLY A 78 40.17 -19.80 -2.91
C GLY A 78 40.68 -20.42 -4.21
N LEU A 79 39.92 -20.27 -5.31
CA LEU A 79 40.34 -20.74 -6.63
C LEU A 79 41.62 -20.06 -7.10
N VAL A 80 41.72 -18.73 -6.96
CA VAL A 80 42.92 -17.97 -7.34
C VAL A 80 44.13 -18.42 -6.50
N ALA A 81 43.98 -18.57 -5.19
CA ALA A 81 45.05 -19.02 -4.32
C ALA A 81 45.56 -20.43 -4.68
N ALA A 82 44.66 -21.35 -5.05
CA ALA A 82 45.02 -22.68 -5.49
C ALA A 82 45.79 -22.67 -6.82
N LEU A 83 45.35 -21.85 -7.79
CA LEU A 83 46.04 -21.68 -9.08
C LEU A 83 47.44 -21.10 -8.91
N VAL A 84 47.61 -20.08 -8.07
CA VAL A 84 48.92 -19.48 -7.78
C VAL A 84 49.88 -20.48 -7.15
N LYS A 85 49.40 -21.41 -6.34
CA LYS A 85 50.24 -22.44 -5.70
C LYS A 85 50.64 -23.58 -6.66
N LEU A 86 49.91 -23.76 -7.76
CA LEU A 86 50.16 -24.79 -8.78
C LEU A 86 51.10 -24.32 -9.90
N LEU A 87 51.40 -23.02 -9.98
CA LEU A 87 52.28 -22.38 -10.95
C LEU A 87 53.69 -22.22 -10.37
#